data_AF-A0A2D4JN18-F1
#
_entry.id   AF-A0A2D4JN18-F1
#
_cell.length_a   1.000
_cell.length_b   1.000
_cell.length_c   1.000
_cell.angle_alpha   90.00
_cell.angle_beta   90.00
_cell.angle_gamma   90.00
#
_symmetry.space_group_name_H-M   'P 1'
#
loop_
_entity.id
_entity.type
_entity.pdbx_description
1 polymer ?
#
loop_
_entity_poly.entity_id
_entity_poly.type
_entity_poly.pdbx_seq_one_letter_code
_entity_poly.pdbx_strand_id
1 'polypeptide(L)'
;QLAEHMKLSGTQEIIDYKIFQRTIKLCRFFANSLMHYIKEFTSFLVDSCYQLHQTYLQIYSKFPPSLHALVISEAHQDEIARGFLMSLDSLLLPLLAFRPFVEVVLSKTLALSPELHFPQCQLLLSLMALLPSQPQDVQALWNSGSQLPEEIPRLPLFAALLLSLQQCPSELSLPVFLQRATETGQAEGPLTFYHYVCIHLCTFITSLSVSHFHLLVRNIATLNLEEHLNFKTRHLF
;
A
#
# COMPACT_ATOMS: atom_id res chain seq x y z
N GLN A 1 35.36 -23.67 -27.38
CA GLN A 1 33.96 -24.09 -27.18
C GLN A 1 33.40 -23.69 -25.81
N LEU A 2 33.90 -24.17 -24.65
CA LEU A 2 33.37 -23.74 -23.34
C LEU A 2 33.62 -22.24 -23.02
N ALA A 3 34.83 -21.74 -23.30
CA ALA A 3 35.19 -20.34 -23.07
C ALA A 3 34.44 -19.33 -23.96
N GLU A 4 34.05 -19.74 -25.18
CA GLU A 4 33.22 -18.90 -26.07
C GLU A 4 31.77 -18.87 -25.61
N HIS A 5 31.22 -19.99 -25.15
CA HIS A 5 29.88 -20.03 -24.53
C HIS A 5 29.81 -19.17 -23.26
N MET A 6 30.84 -19.19 -22.42
CA MET A 6 30.92 -18.33 -21.23
C MET A 6 30.99 -16.83 -21.59
N LYS A 7 31.71 -16.48 -22.67
CA LYS A 7 31.83 -15.10 -23.14
C LYS A 7 30.52 -14.58 -23.76
N LEU A 8 29.78 -15.45 -24.47
CA LEU A 8 28.46 -15.14 -25.01
C LEU A 8 27.41 -15.01 -23.90
N SER A 9 27.43 -15.89 -22.89
CA SER A 9 26.56 -15.81 -21.70
C SER A 9 26.75 -14.49 -20.95
N GLY A 10 28.01 -14.12 -20.65
CA GLY A 10 28.30 -12.86 -19.97
C GLY A 10 27.94 -11.62 -20.80
N THR A 11 28.02 -11.71 -22.14
CA THR A 11 27.59 -10.61 -23.01
C THR A 11 26.07 -10.44 -23.01
N GLN A 12 25.32 -11.55 -23.01
CA GLN A 12 23.86 -11.54 -22.94
C GLN A 12 23.37 -11.00 -21.58
N GLU A 13 23.96 -11.43 -20.48
CA GLU A 13 23.65 -10.93 -19.12
C GLU A 13 23.86 -9.41 -19.01
N ILE A 14 24.92 -8.87 -19.62
CA ILE A 14 25.18 -7.42 -19.64
C ILE A 14 24.13 -6.67 -20.47
N ILE A 15 23.67 -7.26 -21.59
CA ILE A 15 22.63 -6.65 -22.43
C ILE A 15 21.29 -6.65 -21.67
N ASP A 16 20.92 -7.77 -21.06
CA ASP A 16 19.68 -7.93 -20.31
C ASP A 16 19.63 -6.98 -19.11
N TYR A 17 20.74 -6.86 -18.38
CA TYR A 17 20.87 -5.90 -17.29
C TYR A 17 20.74 -4.44 -17.77
N LYS A 18 21.34 -4.09 -18.92
CA LYS A 18 21.18 -2.74 -19.51
C LYS A 18 19.74 -2.46 -19.94
N ILE A 19 19.03 -3.46 -20.45
CA ILE A 19 17.61 -3.34 -20.80
C ILE A 19 16.79 -3.10 -19.52
N PHE A 20 17.00 -3.91 -18.49
CA PHE A 20 16.37 -3.75 -17.17
C PHE A 20 16.55 -2.33 -16.60
N GLN A 21 17.78 -1.83 -16.58
CA GLN A 21 18.13 -0.47 -16.14
C GLN A 21 17.37 0.62 -16.92
N ARG A 22 17.27 0.46 -18.24
CA ARG A 22 16.52 1.39 -19.10
C ARG A 22 15.03 1.35 -18.79
N THR A 23 14.48 0.17 -18.57
CA THR A 23 13.08 -0.02 -18.20
C THR A 23 12.76 0.65 -16.86
N ILE A 24 13.58 0.44 -15.82
CA ILE A 24 13.39 1.12 -14.53
C ILE A 24 13.42 2.64 -14.68
N LYS A 25 14.40 3.17 -15.43
CA LYS A 25 14.48 4.62 -15.68
C LYS A 25 13.24 5.15 -16.37
N LEU A 26 12.67 4.40 -17.31
CA LEU A 26 11.45 4.75 -18.01
C LEU A 26 10.22 4.69 -17.08
N CYS A 27 10.09 3.65 -16.25
CA CYS A 27 9.04 3.56 -15.23
C CYS A 27 9.09 4.74 -14.25
N ARG A 28 10.30 5.11 -13.79
CA ARG A 28 10.51 6.30 -12.94
C ARG A 28 10.08 7.58 -13.63
N PHE A 29 10.43 7.73 -14.90
CA PHE A 29 10.02 8.88 -15.70
C PHE A 29 8.48 8.99 -15.74
N PHE A 30 7.78 7.89 -16.01
CA PHE A 30 6.32 7.89 -15.99
C PHE A 30 5.73 8.22 -14.62
N ALA A 31 6.27 7.67 -13.53
CA ALA A 31 5.83 8.01 -12.18
C ALA A 31 6.01 9.51 -11.88
N ASN A 32 7.15 10.09 -12.27
CA ASN A 32 7.42 11.51 -12.07
C ASN A 32 6.52 12.40 -12.96
N SER A 33 6.22 11.98 -14.19
CA SER A 33 5.25 12.67 -15.05
C SER A 33 3.85 12.61 -14.44
N LEU A 34 3.43 11.45 -13.93
CA LEU A 34 2.14 11.29 -13.25
C LEU A 34 2.06 12.18 -11.99
N MET A 35 3.14 12.27 -11.21
CA MET A 35 3.24 13.21 -10.08
C MET A 35 2.98 14.65 -10.52
N HIS A 36 3.60 15.09 -11.61
CA HIS A 36 3.39 16.42 -12.15
C HIS A 36 1.92 16.62 -12.54
N TYR A 37 1.30 15.66 -13.23
CA TYR A 37 -0.12 15.75 -13.57
C TYR A 37 -1.02 15.79 -12.33
N ILE A 38 -0.73 14.99 -11.30
CA ILE A 38 -1.47 15.00 -10.04
C ILE A 38 -1.39 16.36 -9.38
N LYS A 39 -0.21 16.98 -9.32
CA LYS A 39 -0.04 18.29 -8.69
C LYS A 39 -0.71 19.42 -9.45
N GLU A 40 -0.57 19.45 -10.77
CA GLU A 40 -1.08 20.55 -11.60
C GLU A 40 -2.58 20.43 -11.90
N PHE A 41 -3.11 19.21 -11.99
CA PHE A 41 -4.46 18.94 -12.47
C PHE A 41 -5.31 18.12 -11.48
N THR A 42 -5.04 18.20 -10.17
CA THR A 42 -5.72 17.37 -9.15
C THR A 42 -7.25 17.40 -9.28
N SER A 43 -7.83 18.58 -9.51
CA SER A 43 -9.28 18.76 -9.64
C SER A 43 -9.91 18.01 -10.82
N PHE A 44 -9.12 17.67 -11.85
CA PHE A 44 -9.57 16.93 -13.03
C PHE A 44 -9.41 15.41 -12.88
N LEU A 45 -8.83 14.94 -11.76
CA LEU A 45 -8.58 13.52 -11.54
C LEU A 45 -9.75 12.74 -10.95
N VAL A 46 -10.88 13.40 -10.66
CA VAL A 46 -12.04 12.78 -9.99
C VAL A 46 -12.43 11.47 -10.67
N ASP A 47 -12.64 11.51 -11.98
CA ASP A 47 -13.09 10.35 -12.78
C ASP A 47 -12.00 9.29 -13.00
N SER A 48 -10.74 9.64 -12.72
CA SER A 48 -9.58 8.75 -12.90
C SER A 48 -9.07 8.15 -11.59
N CYS A 49 -9.64 8.51 -10.44
CA CYS A 49 -9.18 8.03 -9.14
C CYS A 49 -9.25 6.51 -9.01
N TYR A 50 -10.32 5.91 -9.55
CA TYR A 50 -10.46 4.46 -9.54
C TYR A 50 -9.36 3.78 -10.35
N GLN A 51 -9.08 4.25 -11.57
CA GLN A 51 -8.04 3.71 -12.43
C GLN A 51 -6.65 3.94 -11.83
N LEU A 52 -6.42 5.10 -11.21
CA LEU A 52 -5.17 5.42 -10.52
C LEU A 52 -4.93 4.46 -9.35
N HIS A 53 -5.94 4.26 -8.50
CA HIS A 53 -5.90 3.31 -7.40
C HIS A 53 -5.64 1.89 -7.89
N GLN A 54 -6.41 1.40 -8.87
CA GLN A 54 -6.22 0.07 -9.46
C GLN A 54 -4.82 -0.11 -10.06
N THR A 55 -4.32 0.89 -10.79
CA THR A 55 -2.99 0.84 -11.39
C THR A 55 -1.90 0.76 -10.32
N TYR A 56 -2.02 1.54 -9.24
CA TYR A 56 -1.10 1.46 -8.11
C TYR A 56 -1.09 0.05 -7.52
N LEU A 57 -2.26 -0.52 -7.22
CA LEU A 57 -2.35 -1.88 -6.66
C LEU A 57 -1.79 -2.95 -7.61
N GLN A 58 -2.10 -2.85 -8.91
CA GLN A 58 -1.60 -3.78 -9.92
C GLN A 58 -0.08 -3.74 -10.04
N ILE A 59 0.53 -2.56 -9.92
CA ILE A 59 1.99 -2.45 -9.94
C ILE A 59 2.58 -3.19 -8.73
N TYR A 60 2.10 -2.91 -7.52
CA TYR A 60 2.58 -3.58 -6.30
C TYR A 60 2.30 -5.08 -6.28
N SER A 61 1.24 -5.56 -6.92
CA SER A 61 0.95 -7.00 -6.99
C SER A 61 2.02 -7.80 -7.73
N LYS A 62 2.79 -7.16 -8.62
CA LYS A 62 3.83 -7.80 -9.43
C LYS A 62 5.23 -7.74 -8.82
N PHE A 63 5.39 -7.13 -7.65
CA PHE A 63 6.68 -7.05 -6.95
C PHE A 63 6.63 -7.74 -5.58
N PRO A 64 7.74 -8.36 -5.14
CA PRO A 64 7.85 -8.88 -3.78
C PRO A 64 7.52 -7.79 -2.75
N PRO A 65 6.88 -8.14 -1.62
CA PRO A 65 6.64 -9.50 -1.13
C PRO A 65 5.35 -10.18 -1.63
N SER A 66 4.55 -9.58 -2.53
CA SER A 66 3.29 -10.16 -3.04
C SER A 66 3.44 -11.62 -3.49
N LEU A 67 2.48 -12.50 -3.17
CA LEU A 67 2.49 -13.89 -3.64
C LEU A 67 2.32 -14.01 -5.16
N HIS A 68 1.80 -12.96 -5.81
CA HIS A 68 1.57 -12.91 -7.24
C HIS A 68 2.77 -12.35 -8.01
N ALA A 69 3.84 -11.99 -7.30
CA ALA A 69 5.05 -11.46 -7.89
C ALA A 69 5.97 -12.57 -8.41
N LEU A 70 6.76 -12.21 -9.44
CA LEU A 70 7.84 -13.06 -9.89
C LEU A 70 8.98 -13.07 -8.86
N VAL A 71 9.58 -14.24 -8.65
CA VAL A 71 10.78 -14.37 -7.82
C VAL A 71 11.94 -13.73 -8.57
N ILE A 72 12.47 -12.65 -8.01
CA ILE A 72 13.62 -11.90 -8.53
C ILE A 72 14.69 -11.77 -7.43
N SER A 73 15.95 -11.61 -7.81
CA SER A 73 17.03 -11.47 -6.82
C SER A 73 16.90 -10.19 -6.01
N GLU A 74 17.39 -10.22 -4.76
CA GLU A 74 17.33 -9.09 -3.83
C GLU A 74 17.90 -7.80 -4.44
N ALA A 75 19.03 -7.89 -5.16
CA ALA A 75 19.63 -6.74 -5.84
C ALA A 75 18.68 -6.08 -6.86
N HIS A 76 17.92 -6.86 -7.63
CA HIS A 76 16.92 -6.32 -8.55
C HIS A 76 15.71 -5.74 -7.82
N GLN A 77 15.24 -6.39 -6.74
CA GLN A 77 14.15 -5.86 -5.91
C GLN A 77 14.50 -4.48 -5.36
N ASP A 78 15.70 -4.37 -4.80
CA ASP A 78 16.25 -3.14 -4.25
C ASP A 78 16.35 -2.02 -5.29
N GLU A 79 16.77 -2.37 -6.50
CA GLU A 79 16.89 -1.41 -7.58
C GLU A 79 15.52 -0.94 -8.10
N ILE A 80 14.55 -1.85 -8.21
CA ILE A 80 13.16 -1.49 -8.54
C ILE A 80 12.57 -0.61 -7.45
N ALA A 81 12.79 -0.96 -6.18
CA ALA A 81 12.29 -0.20 -5.04
C ALA A 81 12.80 1.25 -5.09
N ARG A 82 14.12 1.44 -5.16
CA ARG A 82 14.74 2.78 -5.20
C ARG A 82 14.52 3.51 -6.52
N GLY A 83 14.49 2.76 -7.62
CA GLY A 83 14.46 3.29 -8.97
C GLY A 83 13.07 3.65 -9.45
N PHE A 84 12.01 3.01 -8.94
CA PHE A 84 10.65 3.19 -9.43
C PHE A 84 9.60 3.29 -8.32
N LEU A 85 9.55 2.31 -7.40
CA LEU A 85 8.47 2.25 -6.40
C LEU A 85 8.49 3.45 -5.46
N MET A 86 9.67 3.93 -5.05
CA MET A 86 9.77 5.17 -4.26
C MET A 86 9.16 6.39 -4.97
N SER A 87 9.33 6.49 -6.29
CA SER A 87 8.70 7.56 -7.08
C SER A 87 7.19 7.37 -7.17
N LEU A 88 6.72 6.13 -7.27
CA LEU A 88 5.30 5.79 -7.28
C LEU A 88 4.64 6.09 -5.92
N ASP A 89 5.28 5.73 -4.80
CA ASP A 89 4.80 6.02 -3.44
C ASP A 89 4.71 7.52 -3.16
N SER A 90 5.59 8.31 -3.76
CA SER A 90 5.53 9.77 -3.60
C SER A 90 4.19 10.35 -4.06
N LEU A 91 3.50 9.70 -5.01
CA LEU A 91 2.19 10.13 -5.53
C LEU A 91 1.11 10.17 -4.45
N LEU A 92 1.26 9.39 -3.37
CA LEU A 92 0.28 9.33 -2.29
C LEU A 92 0.15 10.66 -1.55
N LEU A 93 1.26 11.38 -1.36
CA LEU A 93 1.29 12.60 -0.55
C LEU A 93 0.32 13.69 -1.05
N PRO A 94 0.34 14.12 -2.34
CA PRO A 94 -0.64 15.08 -2.84
C PRO A 94 -2.08 14.55 -2.84
N LEU A 95 -2.27 13.22 -2.85
CA LEU A 95 -3.59 12.60 -2.86
C LEU A 95 -4.23 12.50 -1.47
N LEU A 96 -3.46 12.67 -0.37
CA LEU A 96 -3.98 12.56 0.99
C LEU A 96 -5.12 13.55 1.27
N ALA A 97 -5.02 14.78 0.77
CA ALA A 97 -6.06 15.80 0.91
C ALA A 97 -7.17 15.69 -0.15
N PHE A 98 -7.02 14.80 -1.13
CA PHE A 98 -7.93 14.71 -2.27
C PHE A 98 -9.07 13.72 -2.00
N ARG A 99 -10.22 14.25 -1.57
CA ARG A 99 -11.40 13.46 -1.17
C ARG A 99 -11.83 12.34 -2.14
N PRO A 100 -11.89 12.55 -3.47
CA PRO A 100 -12.26 11.48 -4.40
C PRO A 100 -11.34 10.25 -4.32
N PHE A 101 -10.03 10.47 -4.08
CA PHE A 101 -9.10 9.37 -3.88
C PHE A 101 -9.38 8.63 -2.57
N VAL A 102 -9.66 9.36 -1.48
CA VAL A 102 -10.04 8.77 -0.19
C VAL A 102 -11.30 7.91 -0.31
N GLU A 103 -12.30 8.39 -1.05
CA GLU A 103 -13.57 7.70 -1.29
C GLU A 103 -13.38 6.40 -2.07
N VAL A 104 -12.49 6.39 -3.06
CA VAL A 104 -12.12 5.17 -3.80
C VAL A 104 -11.39 4.18 -2.89
N VAL A 105 -10.33 4.62 -2.21
CA VAL A 105 -9.47 3.75 -1.38
C VAL A 105 -10.22 3.12 -0.22
N LEU A 106 -11.16 3.86 0.39
CA LEU A 106 -11.93 3.44 1.56
C LEU A 106 -13.36 3.02 1.23
N SER A 107 -13.70 2.78 -0.04
CA SER A 107 -15.06 2.41 -0.45
C SER A 107 -15.57 1.18 0.29
N LYS A 108 -16.80 1.23 0.80
CA LYS A 108 -17.47 0.07 1.43
C LYS A 108 -17.77 -1.05 0.44
N THR A 109 -17.89 -0.73 -0.84
CA THR A 109 -18.20 -1.67 -1.91
C THR A 109 -16.98 -1.95 -2.78
N LEU A 110 -15.78 -1.77 -2.23
CA LEU A 110 -14.53 -1.99 -2.95
C LEU A 110 -14.39 -3.48 -3.29
N ALA A 111 -14.67 -3.82 -4.56
CA ALA A 111 -14.52 -5.17 -5.09
C ALA A 111 -13.15 -5.30 -5.76
N LEU A 112 -12.19 -5.90 -5.05
CA LEU A 112 -10.85 -6.18 -5.57
C LEU A 112 -10.75 -7.63 -6.04
N SER A 113 -9.91 -7.87 -7.04
CA SER A 113 -9.46 -9.23 -7.35
C SER A 113 -8.53 -9.74 -6.23
N PRO A 114 -8.45 -11.06 -6.00
CA PRO A 114 -7.62 -11.62 -4.92
C PRO A 114 -6.16 -11.19 -4.94
N GLU A 115 -5.59 -10.98 -6.13
CA GLU A 115 -4.20 -10.52 -6.30
C GLU A 115 -3.94 -9.09 -5.81
N LEU A 116 -5.00 -8.31 -5.56
CA LEU A 116 -4.90 -6.92 -5.14
C LEU A 116 -5.19 -6.72 -3.65
N HIS A 117 -5.60 -7.76 -2.92
CA HIS A 117 -5.89 -7.65 -1.48
C HIS A 117 -4.66 -7.28 -0.65
N PHE A 118 -3.51 -7.90 -0.95
CA PHE A 118 -2.27 -7.57 -0.24
C PHE A 118 -1.68 -6.21 -0.62
N PRO A 119 -1.58 -5.83 -1.91
CA PRO A 119 -1.27 -4.45 -2.30
C PRO A 119 -2.18 -3.42 -1.64
N GLN A 120 -3.47 -3.72 -1.46
CA GLN A 120 -4.39 -2.83 -0.74
C GLN A 120 -4.00 -2.70 0.72
N CYS A 121 -3.64 -3.80 1.41
CA CYS A 121 -3.12 -3.72 2.77
C CYS A 121 -1.85 -2.87 2.86
N GLN A 122 -0.92 -3.06 1.93
CA GLN A 122 0.33 -2.28 1.87
C GLN A 122 0.04 -0.79 1.67
N LEU A 123 -0.86 -0.45 0.74
CA LEU A 123 -1.30 0.93 0.53
C LEU A 123 -1.85 1.55 1.81
N LEU A 124 -2.76 0.86 2.51
CA LEU A 124 -3.37 1.37 3.74
C LEU A 124 -2.33 1.58 4.85
N LEU A 125 -1.34 0.70 4.97
CA LEU A 125 -0.22 0.87 5.91
C LEU A 125 0.68 2.06 5.55
N SER A 126 0.99 2.25 4.27
CA SER A 126 1.73 3.41 3.78
C SER A 126 1.00 4.72 4.09
N LEU A 127 -0.32 4.75 3.88
CA LEU A 127 -1.15 5.90 4.22
C LEU A 127 -1.17 6.16 5.74
N MET A 128 -1.28 5.12 6.57
CA MET A 128 -1.17 5.25 8.02
C MET A 128 0.19 5.80 8.46
N ALA A 129 1.28 5.49 7.75
CA ALA A 129 2.60 6.04 8.06
C ALA A 129 2.72 7.53 7.67
N LEU A 130 2.04 7.96 6.61
CA LEU A 130 2.10 9.34 6.12
C LEU A 130 1.18 10.29 6.90
N LEU A 131 0.00 9.82 7.30
CA LEU A 131 -1.06 10.64 7.89
C LEU A 131 -0.69 11.44 9.16
N PRO A 132 0.10 10.91 10.11
CA PRO A 132 0.44 11.64 11.34
C PRO A 132 1.16 12.97 11.08
N SER A 133 1.85 13.07 9.95
CA SER A 133 2.55 14.30 9.53
C SER A 133 1.64 15.35 8.88
N GLN A 134 0.36 15.01 8.62
CA GLN A 134 -0.56 15.85 7.86
C GLN A 134 -1.41 16.76 8.76
N PRO A 135 -2.00 17.84 8.20
CA PRO A 135 -2.98 18.67 8.90
C PRO A 135 -4.18 17.90 9.48
N GLN A 136 -4.79 18.45 10.53
CA GLN A 136 -5.85 17.77 11.30
C GLN A 136 -7.08 17.45 10.46
N ASP A 137 -7.46 18.32 9.52
CA ASP A 137 -8.55 18.12 8.58
C ASP A 137 -8.29 16.95 7.62
N VAL A 138 -7.06 16.81 7.14
CA VAL A 138 -6.63 15.65 6.34
C VAL A 138 -6.69 14.38 7.18
N GLN A 139 -6.19 14.38 8.40
CA GLN A 139 -6.30 13.22 9.30
C GLN A 139 -7.77 12.84 9.57
N ALA A 140 -8.63 13.83 9.83
CA ALA A 140 -10.06 13.61 10.05
C ALA A 140 -10.76 13.02 8.81
N LEU A 141 -10.37 13.45 7.61
CA LEU A 141 -10.88 12.92 6.35
C LEU A 141 -10.69 11.40 6.26
N TRP A 142 -9.52 10.87 6.63
CA TRP A 142 -9.25 9.42 6.57
C TRP A 142 -9.85 8.63 7.75
N ASN A 143 -9.94 9.24 8.94
CA ASN A 143 -10.31 8.52 10.17
C ASN A 143 -11.81 8.52 10.49
N SER A 144 -12.59 9.42 9.90
CA SER A 144 -14.02 9.58 10.21
C SER A 144 -14.93 8.54 9.54
N GLY A 145 -14.61 8.07 8.32
CA GLY A 145 -15.59 7.35 7.50
C GLY A 145 -16.79 8.23 7.12
N SER A 146 -17.82 7.64 6.49
CA SER A 146 -19.07 8.38 6.21
C SER A 146 -19.79 8.75 7.50
N GLN A 147 -20.09 10.04 7.68
CA GLN A 147 -20.83 10.54 8.84
C GLN A 147 -22.31 10.79 8.50
N LEU A 148 -22.60 11.09 7.23
CA LEU A 148 -23.94 11.36 6.74
C LEU A 148 -24.39 10.30 5.73
N PRO A 149 -25.68 9.96 5.67
CA PRO A 149 -26.21 9.00 4.68
C PRO A 149 -26.06 9.45 3.22
N GLU A 150 -25.95 10.76 2.99
CA GLU A 150 -25.83 11.38 1.66
C GLU A 150 -24.40 11.30 1.09
N GLU A 151 -23.41 11.00 1.94
CA GLU A 151 -22.02 10.87 1.52
C GLU A 151 -21.77 9.54 0.79
N ILE A 152 -20.78 9.54 -0.10
CA ILE A 152 -20.27 8.30 -0.69
C ILE A 152 -19.87 7.33 0.44
N PRO A 153 -20.42 6.10 0.46
CA PRO A 153 -20.19 5.15 1.55
C PRO A 153 -18.71 4.72 1.64
N ARG A 154 -18.04 5.17 2.70
CA ARG A 154 -16.63 4.89 2.96
C ARG A 154 -16.40 4.45 4.40
N LEU A 155 -15.45 3.55 4.55
CA LEU A 155 -14.98 3.06 5.83
C LEU A 155 -13.98 4.06 6.44
N PRO A 156 -13.86 4.10 7.77
CA PRO A 156 -12.68 4.65 8.43
C PRO A 156 -11.42 3.84 8.05
N LEU A 157 -10.28 4.52 7.90
CA LEU A 157 -9.01 3.89 7.50
C LEU A 157 -8.65 2.65 8.33
N PHE A 158 -8.81 2.75 9.66
CA PHE A 158 -8.54 1.62 10.56
C PHE A 158 -9.42 0.39 10.25
N ALA A 159 -10.71 0.62 9.99
CA ALA A 159 -11.63 -0.47 9.65
C ALA A 159 -11.34 -1.07 8.27
N ALA A 160 -11.01 -0.23 7.29
CA ALA A 160 -10.59 -0.68 5.97
C ALA A 160 -9.33 -1.57 6.03
N LEU A 161 -8.35 -1.24 6.89
CA LEU A 161 -7.17 -2.06 7.07
C LEU A 161 -7.51 -3.43 7.67
N LEU A 162 -8.30 -3.46 8.74
CA LEU A 162 -8.67 -4.74 9.38
C LEU A 162 -9.44 -5.65 8.43
N LEU A 163 -10.38 -5.10 7.67
CA LEU A 163 -11.10 -5.86 6.64
C LEU A 163 -10.16 -6.34 5.54
N SER A 164 -9.20 -5.51 5.12
CA SER A 164 -8.23 -5.91 4.09
C SER A 164 -7.32 -7.06 4.57
N LEU A 165 -6.90 -7.05 5.84
CA LEU A 165 -6.08 -8.12 6.43
C LEU A 165 -6.81 -9.48 6.45
N GLN A 166 -8.13 -9.47 6.64
CA GLN A 166 -8.95 -10.68 6.55
C GLN A 166 -8.97 -11.29 5.15
N GLN A 167 -8.69 -10.50 4.10
CA GLN A 167 -8.72 -10.92 2.70
C GLN A 167 -7.38 -11.48 2.18
N CYS A 168 -6.29 -11.34 2.94
CA CYS A 168 -4.95 -11.81 2.55
C CYS A 168 -4.23 -12.65 3.64
N PRO A 169 -4.88 -13.65 4.25
CA PRO A 169 -4.31 -14.39 5.39
C PRO A 169 -3.01 -15.13 5.04
N SER A 170 -2.88 -15.63 3.81
CA SER A 170 -1.68 -16.32 3.32
C SER A 170 -0.45 -15.41 3.23
N GLU A 171 -0.68 -14.11 3.06
CA GLU A 171 0.40 -13.12 2.90
C GLU A 171 0.89 -12.58 4.26
N LEU A 172 0.14 -12.81 5.35
CA LEU A 172 0.50 -12.38 6.71
C LEU A 172 1.80 -13.02 7.22
N SER A 173 2.12 -14.23 6.77
CA SER A 173 3.35 -14.94 7.15
C SER A 173 4.56 -14.58 6.30
N LEU A 174 4.40 -13.75 5.26
CA LEU A 174 5.50 -13.43 4.35
C LEU A 174 6.60 -12.62 5.03
N PRO A 175 7.87 -12.86 4.71
CA PRO A 175 8.97 -12.05 5.20
C PRO A 175 8.94 -10.66 4.54
N VAL A 176 9.07 -9.62 5.36
CA VAL A 176 9.14 -8.23 4.95
C VAL A 176 10.30 -7.56 5.69
N PHE A 177 11.04 -6.73 4.98
CA PHE A 177 12.15 -5.97 5.56
C PHE A 177 11.65 -4.64 6.07
N LEU A 178 11.90 -4.36 7.35
CA LEU A 178 11.70 -3.04 7.91
C LEU A 178 12.94 -2.21 7.58
N GLN A 179 12.81 -1.17 6.74
CA GLN A 179 13.86 -0.17 6.56
C GLN A 179 13.91 0.75 7.79
N ARG A 180 14.27 0.19 8.96
CA ARG A 180 14.61 0.99 10.13
C ARG A 180 16.10 1.29 10.06
N ALA A 181 16.44 2.54 9.79
CA ALA A 181 17.81 3.02 9.96
C ALA A 181 18.14 3.01 11.46
N THR A 182 18.61 1.87 11.98
CA THR A 182 19.23 1.82 13.29
C THR A 182 20.59 2.51 13.19
N GLU A 183 20.86 3.44 14.10
CA GLU A 183 22.14 4.14 14.28
C GLU A 183 23.34 3.18 14.49
N THR A 184 23.08 1.88 14.67
CA THR A 184 24.06 0.82 14.96
C THR A 184 24.31 -0.17 13.81
N GLY A 185 23.78 0.05 12.60
CA GLY A 185 24.22 -0.66 11.39
C GLY A 185 23.93 -2.17 11.30
N GLN A 186 23.11 -2.73 12.18
CA GLN A 186 22.59 -4.10 12.04
C GLN A 186 21.19 -4.05 11.42
N ALA A 187 21.05 -4.61 10.22
CA ALA A 187 19.75 -4.85 9.62
C ALA A 187 18.97 -5.82 10.53
N GLU A 188 17.87 -5.36 11.14
CA GLU A 188 16.91 -6.25 11.79
C GLU A 188 16.45 -7.31 10.75
N GLY A 189 16.51 -8.59 11.12
CA GLY A 189 16.17 -9.70 10.23
C GLY A 189 14.74 -9.63 9.68
N PRO A 190 14.37 -10.48 8.71
CA PRO A 190 13.05 -10.44 8.09
C PRO A 190 11.95 -10.67 9.13
N LEU A 191 11.05 -9.70 9.27
CA LEU A 191 9.86 -9.79 10.09
C LEU A 191 8.72 -10.34 9.23
N THR A 192 7.78 -11.09 9.82
CA THR A 192 6.56 -11.43 9.07
C THR A 192 5.74 -10.17 8.80
N PHE A 193 4.99 -10.14 7.71
CA PHE A 193 4.06 -9.05 7.41
C PHE A 193 3.07 -8.78 8.55
N TYR A 194 2.62 -9.81 9.28
CA TYR A 194 1.79 -9.64 10.48
C TYR A 194 2.47 -8.76 11.56
N HIS A 195 3.71 -9.07 11.92
CA HIS A 195 4.48 -8.27 12.86
C HIS A 195 4.71 -6.84 12.35
N TYR A 196 4.98 -6.68 11.06
CA TYR A 196 5.08 -5.37 10.42
C TYR A 196 3.79 -4.56 10.59
N VAL A 197 2.63 -5.16 10.30
CA VAL A 197 1.31 -4.56 10.51
C VAL A 197 1.13 -4.14 11.97
N CYS A 198 1.43 -5.00 12.93
CA CYS A 198 1.31 -4.68 14.36
C CYS A 198 2.16 -3.47 14.76
N ILE A 199 3.40 -3.39 14.30
CA ILE A 199 4.29 -2.24 14.58
C ILE A 199 3.70 -0.94 14.01
N HIS A 200 3.24 -0.97 12.77
CA HIS A 200 2.66 0.20 12.10
C HIS A 200 1.34 0.62 12.75
N LEU A 201 0.49 -0.34 13.13
CA LEU A 201 -0.74 -0.08 13.89
C LEU A 201 -0.45 0.58 15.24
N CYS A 202 0.47 0.02 16.03
CA CYS A 202 0.85 0.59 17.31
C CYS A 202 1.41 2.01 17.14
N THR A 203 2.31 2.21 16.18
CA THR A 203 2.88 3.52 15.87
C THR A 203 1.80 4.53 15.49
N PHE A 204 0.88 4.14 14.61
CA PHE A 204 -0.23 4.99 14.18
C PHE A 204 -1.12 5.35 15.37
N ILE A 205 -1.54 4.39 16.19
CA ILE A 205 -2.37 4.62 17.38
C ILE A 205 -1.69 5.60 18.35
N THR A 206 -0.38 5.45 18.59
CA THR A 206 0.37 6.37 19.47
C THR A 206 0.51 7.78 18.90
N SER A 207 0.38 7.94 17.59
CA SER A 207 0.47 9.24 16.92
C SER A 207 -0.86 9.97 16.78
N LEU A 208 -1.99 9.29 17.02
CA LEU A 208 -3.31 9.90 16.96
C LEU A 208 -3.49 10.93 18.08
N SER A 209 -4.01 12.10 17.73
CA SER A 209 -4.41 13.09 18.73
C SER A 209 -5.61 12.59 19.55
N VAL A 210 -5.77 13.11 20.77
CA VAL A 210 -6.86 12.77 21.70
C VAL A 210 -8.25 12.92 21.04
N SER A 211 -8.40 13.90 20.14
CA SER A 211 -9.62 14.14 19.36
C SER A 211 -9.98 13.00 18.38
N HIS A 212 -9.01 12.22 17.92
CA HIS A 212 -9.23 11.11 16.98
C HIS A 212 -9.29 9.75 17.69
N PHE A 213 -8.87 9.66 18.96
CA PHE A 213 -8.85 8.41 19.71
C PHE A 213 -10.26 7.80 19.87
N HIS A 214 -11.29 8.62 20.06
CA HIS A 214 -12.67 8.13 20.14
C HIS A 214 -13.13 7.42 18.85
N LEU A 215 -12.63 7.84 17.68
CA LEU A 215 -12.93 7.19 16.41
C LEU A 215 -12.34 5.79 16.36
N LEU A 216 -11.12 5.60 16.85
CA LEU A 216 -10.47 4.28 16.94
C LEU A 216 -11.30 3.32 17.80
N VAL A 217 -11.70 3.75 19.01
CA VAL A 217 -12.49 2.92 19.94
C VAL A 217 -13.84 2.54 19.34
N ARG A 218 -14.53 3.49 18.69
CA ARG A 218 -15.79 3.23 17.99
C ARG A 218 -15.61 2.19 16.88
N ASN A 219 -14.55 2.30 16.09
CA ASN A 219 -14.30 1.40 14.96
C ASN A 219 -14.01 -0.03 15.41
N ILE A 220 -13.23 -0.21 16.48
CA ILE A 220 -12.98 -1.52 17.10
C ILE A 220 -14.31 -2.12 17.60
N ALA A 221 -15.14 -1.32 18.26
CA ALA A 221 -16.44 -1.78 18.76
C ALA A 221 -17.39 -2.20 17.63
N THR A 222 -17.44 -1.45 16.52
CA THR A 222 -18.29 -1.78 15.37
C THR A 222 -17.83 -3.03 14.63
N LEU A 223 -16.51 -3.24 14.49
CA LEU A 223 -15.98 -4.46 13.86
C LEU A 223 -16.27 -5.70 14.71
N ASN A 224 -16.10 -5.61 16.04
CA ASN A 224 -16.47 -6.71 16.94
C ASN A 224 -17.97 -7.02 16.90
N LEU A 225 -18.82 -6.01 16.73
CA LEU A 225 -20.27 -6.20 16.55
C LEU A 225 -20.58 -6.86 15.19
N GLU A 226 -19.97 -6.41 14.10
CA GLU A 226 -20.13 -7.00 12.77
C GLU A 226 -19.60 -8.44 12.70
N GLU A 227 -18.48 -8.75 13.36
CA GLU A 227 -17.98 -10.12 13.51
C GLU A 227 -18.94 -10.97 14.34
N HIS A 228 -19.51 -10.45 15.43
CA HIS A 228 -20.50 -11.17 16.23
C HIS A 228 -21.80 -11.45 15.46
N LEU A 229 -22.24 -10.49 14.64
CA LEU A 229 -23.38 -10.63 13.75
C LEU A 229 -23.09 -11.65 12.65
N ASN A 230 -21.97 -11.54 11.94
CA ASN A 230 -21.56 -12.50 10.90
C ASN A 230 -21.34 -13.92 11.43
N PHE A 231 -20.82 -14.07 12.66
CA PHE A 231 -20.68 -15.36 13.32
C PHE A 231 -22.04 -15.99 13.62
N LYS A 232 -23.04 -15.20 14.05
CA LYS A 232 -24.42 -15.70 14.21
C LYS A 232 -25.08 -16.06 12.89
N THR A 233 -24.86 -15.30 11.82
CA THR A 233 -25.47 -15.59 10.51
C THR A 233 -24.86 -16.83 9.84
N ARG A 234 -23.56 -17.10 10.03
CA ARG A 234 -22.88 -18.31 9.52
C ARG A 234 -23.24 -19.60 10.27
N HIS A 235 -23.88 -19.51 11.43
CA HIS A 235 -24.38 -20.66 12.20
C HIS A 235 -25.90 -20.84 12.13
N LEU A 236 -26.59 -20.06 11.29
CA LEU A 236 -28.04 -20.14 11.09
C LEU A 236 -28.44 -20.55 9.65
N PHE A 237 -27.49 -20.98 8.82
CA PHE A 237 -27.74 -21.63 7.53
C PHE A 237 -26.87 -22.88 7.38
#